data_AF-A0A663MQ19-F1
#
_entry.id   AF-A0A663MQ19-F1
#
_cell.length_a   1.000
_cell.length_b   1.000
_cell.length_c   1.000
_cell.angle_alpha   90.00
_cell.angle_beta   90.00
_cell.angle_gamma   90.00
#
_symmetry.space_group_name_H-M   'P 1'
#
loop_
_entity.id
_entity.type
_entity.pdbx_description
1 polymer ?
#
loop_
_entity_poly.entity_id
_entity_poly.type
_entity_poly.pdbx_seq_one_letter_code
_entity_poly.pdbx_strand_id
1 'polypeptide(L)'
;DMSLTIYPLQSSNFQSLYQKQFDVYSISRHEAENILMSKGVGSFIVRASQNSHGDFSISVRHEDDVQHFKVMRDSKGNYYLWTEKFHSLNKLVDYYKTTSISRQKQIFLRDNSREEKRTLWVRALYDFDAVEHDELGFRSGDILEVLDSSNPSWWKGRLRGELGLFPANYVTPVPL
;
A
#
# COMPACT_ATOMS: atom_id res chain seq x y z
N ASP A 1 -8.38 -11.94 -32.84
CA ASP A 1 -9.34 -12.86 -32.21
C ASP A 1 -9.37 -12.55 -30.73
N MET A 2 -10.49 -11.97 -30.28
CA MET A 2 -10.69 -11.47 -28.92
C MET A 2 -11.53 -12.50 -28.17
N SER A 3 -10.91 -13.20 -27.21
CA SER A 3 -11.66 -13.87 -26.15
C SER A 3 -10.76 -14.08 -24.93
N LEU A 4 -10.73 -13.09 -24.05
CA LEU A 4 -10.39 -13.31 -22.64
C LEU A 4 -11.69 -13.63 -21.91
N THR A 5 -12.01 -14.91 -21.80
CA THR A 5 -13.08 -15.37 -20.91
C THR A 5 -12.52 -15.42 -19.49
N ILE A 6 -12.91 -14.46 -18.65
CA ILE A 6 -12.65 -14.51 -17.20
C ILE A 6 -13.94 -14.95 -16.52
N TYR A 7 -13.92 -16.14 -15.91
CA TYR A 7 -14.96 -16.59 -14.98
C TYR A 7 -14.80 -15.84 -13.64
N PRO A 8 -15.89 -15.34 -13.02
CA PRO A 8 -15.81 -14.70 -11.72
C PRO A 8 -15.87 -15.76 -10.60
N LEU A 9 -14.96 -15.69 -9.63
CA LEU A 9 -15.10 -16.34 -8.32
C LEU A 9 -14.96 -15.32 -7.19
N GLN A 10 -15.97 -15.33 -6.33
CA GLN A 10 -16.26 -14.40 -5.25
C GLN A 10 -15.19 -14.44 -4.14
N SER A 11 -14.39 -13.39 -4.01
CA SER A 11 -13.99 -12.86 -2.69
C SER A 11 -13.76 -11.35 -2.80
N SER A 12 -14.43 -10.60 -1.93
CA SER A 12 -14.41 -9.13 -1.90
C SER A 12 -13.01 -8.53 -1.67
N ASN A 13 -12.09 -9.30 -1.07
CA ASN A 13 -10.70 -8.88 -0.87
C ASN A 13 -9.80 -9.06 -2.09
N PHE A 14 -10.07 -10.02 -2.98
CA PHE A 14 -9.28 -10.16 -4.21
C PHE A 14 -9.64 -9.08 -5.23
N GLN A 15 -10.93 -8.79 -5.38
CA GLN A 15 -11.37 -7.77 -6.32
C GLN A 15 -10.90 -6.38 -5.89
N SER A 16 -10.86 -6.06 -4.60
CA SER A 16 -10.37 -4.77 -4.12
C SER A 16 -8.86 -4.58 -4.32
N LEU A 17 -8.04 -5.62 -4.20
CA LEU A 17 -6.60 -5.55 -4.45
C LEU A 17 -6.29 -5.35 -5.94
N TYR A 18 -6.94 -6.12 -6.81
CA TYR A 18 -6.77 -5.95 -8.27
C TYR A 18 -7.39 -4.66 -8.77
N GLN A 19 -8.54 -4.24 -8.24
CA GLN A 19 -9.17 -2.95 -8.57
C GLN A 19 -8.29 -1.79 -8.09
N LYS A 20 -7.80 -1.81 -6.85
CA LYS A 20 -6.87 -0.78 -6.34
C LYS A 20 -5.59 -0.71 -7.16
N GLN A 21 -5.06 -1.86 -7.57
CA GLN A 21 -3.88 -1.94 -8.44
C GLN A 21 -4.18 -1.43 -9.86
N PHE A 22 -5.36 -1.74 -10.42
CA PHE A 22 -5.81 -1.27 -11.72
C PHE A 22 -6.13 0.23 -11.73
N ASP A 23 -6.77 0.73 -10.68
CA ASP A 23 -7.04 2.16 -10.45
C ASP A 23 -5.72 2.92 -10.43
N VAL A 24 -4.73 2.43 -9.67
CA VAL A 24 -3.36 2.98 -9.65
C VAL A 24 -2.73 3.01 -11.04
N TYR A 25 -2.93 1.98 -11.87
CA TYR A 25 -2.43 1.96 -13.24
C TYR A 25 -3.19 2.91 -14.19
N SER A 26 -4.42 3.30 -13.89
CA SER A 26 -5.22 4.22 -14.71
C SER A 26 -5.01 5.71 -14.40
N ILE A 27 -4.27 6.04 -13.35
CA ILE A 27 -3.99 7.42 -12.91
C ILE A 27 -3.26 8.21 -14.00
N SER A 28 -3.78 9.40 -14.35
CA SER A 28 -3.12 10.31 -15.27
C SER A 28 -1.87 10.97 -14.67
N ARG A 29 -1.04 11.60 -15.52
CA ARG A 29 0.09 12.40 -15.02
C ARG A 29 -0.38 13.49 -14.05
N HIS A 30 -1.43 14.21 -14.40
CA HIS A 30 -1.95 15.31 -13.61
C HIS A 30 -2.54 14.84 -12.27
N GLU A 31 -3.29 13.74 -12.27
CA GLU A 31 -3.79 13.15 -11.03
C GLU A 31 -2.65 12.65 -10.13
N ALA A 32 -1.61 12.06 -10.72
CA ALA A 32 -0.43 11.65 -9.95
C ALA A 32 0.26 12.86 -9.32
N GLU A 33 0.37 13.99 -10.03
CA GLU A 33 0.88 15.25 -9.47
C GLU A 33 0.02 15.70 -8.28
N ASN A 34 -1.29 15.80 -8.45
CA ASN A 34 -2.21 16.23 -7.37
C ASN A 34 -2.14 15.34 -6.13
N ILE A 35 -2.09 14.01 -6.32
CA ILE A 35 -2.02 13.05 -5.21
C ILE A 35 -0.67 13.16 -4.51
N LEU A 36 0.43 13.06 -5.24
CA LEU A 36 1.77 12.99 -4.68
C LEU A 36 2.21 14.30 -4.05
N MET A 37 1.66 15.45 -4.48
CA MET A 37 2.01 16.75 -3.91
C MET A 37 1.62 16.93 -2.43
N SER A 38 0.76 16.06 -1.90
CA SER A 38 0.38 16.04 -0.48
C SER A 38 1.08 14.95 0.34
N LYS A 39 2.00 14.19 -0.27
CA LYS A 39 2.67 13.03 0.34
C LYS A 39 4.12 13.35 0.70
N GLY A 40 4.74 12.45 1.45
CA GLY A 40 6.15 12.54 1.80
C GLY A 40 7.08 12.37 0.59
N VAL A 41 8.29 12.92 0.68
CA VAL A 41 9.34 12.71 -0.34
C VAL A 41 9.61 11.20 -0.49
N GLY A 42 9.63 10.74 -1.73
CA GLY A 42 9.81 9.34 -2.12
C GLY A 42 8.51 8.56 -2.32
N SER A 43 7.35 9.08 -1.89
CA SER A 43 6.06 8.49 -2.25
C SER A 43 5.92 8.40 -3.77
N PHE A 44 5.39 7.30 -4.28
CA PHE A 44 5.34 7.07 -5.73
C PHE A 44 4.05 6.40 -6.20
N ILE A 45 3.75 6.59 -7.49
CA ILE A 45 2.65 5.97 -8.22
C ILE A 45 3.21 5.36 -9.50
N VAL A 46 2.87 4.10 -9.75
CA VAL A 46 3.12 3.44 -11.04
C VAL A 46 1.85 3.54 -11.87
N ARG A 47 1.93 4.21 -13.02
CA ARG A 47 0.78 4.50 -13.87
C ARG A 47 1.01 4.15 -15.33
N ALA A 48 -0.05 3.98 -16.09
CA ALA A 48 0.02 3.91 -17.55
C ALA A 48 0.57 5.22 -18.13
N SER A 49 1.34 5.10 -19.20
CA SER A 49 1.84 6.23 -19.96
C SER A 49 0.72 6.79 -20.85
N GLN A 50 0.39 8.07 -20.67
CA GLN A 50 -0.64 8.73 -21.49
C GLN A 50 -0.22 8.96 -22.94
N ASN A 51 1.10 8.97 -23.21
CA ASN A 51 1.66 9.31 -24.52
C ASN A 51 2.26 8.10 -25.24
N SER A 52 2.11 6.88 -24.69
CA SER A 52 2.64 5.65 -25.31
C SER A 52 1.81 4.45 -24.85
N HIS A 53 1.01 3.91 -25.77
CA HIS A 53 0.11 2.79 -25.49
C HIS A 53 0.90 1.55 -25.04
N GLY A 54 0.59 1.01 -23.86
CA GLY A 54 1.25 -0.18 -23.30
C GLY A 54 2.52 0.10 -22.46
N ASP A 55 2.97 1.36 -22.37
CA ASP A 55 4.12 1.74 -21.55
C ASP A 55 3.68 2.20 -20.15
N PHE A 56 4.58 2.09 -19.17
CA PHE A 56 4.37 2.55 -17.79
C PHE A 56 5.21 3.79 -17.47
N SER A 57 4.84 4.52 -16.43
CA SER A 57 5.63 5.58 -15.82
C SER A 57 5.58 5.49 -14.31
N ILE A 58 6.70 5.81 -13.66
CA ILE A 58 6.78 5.98 -12.20
C ILE A 58 6.78 7.48 -11.93
N SER A 59 5.76 7.97 -11.25
CA SER A 59 5.70 9.33 -10.74
C SER A 59 6.12 9.30 -9.26
N VAL A 60 7.03 10.16 -8.84
CA VAL A 60 7.57 10.17 -7.47
C VAL A 60 7.58 11.59 -6.92
N ARG A 61 7.15 11.74 -5.66
CA ARG A 61 7.23 13.01 -4.93
C ARG A 61 8.69 13.32 -4.60
N HIS A 62 9.20 14.41 -5.16
CA HIS A 62 10.49 15.01 -4.81
C HIS A 62 10.26 16.21 -3.88
N GLU A 63 11.30 16.92 -3.43
CA GLU A 63 11.18 18.01 -2.44
C GLU A 63 10.19 19.08 -2.89
N ASP A 64 10.38 19.61 -4.10
CA ASP A 64 9.64 20.76 -4.64
C ASP A 64 8.53 20.37 -5.61
N ASP A 65 8.62 19.18 -6.22
CA ASP A 65 7.84 18.79 -7.39
C ASP A 65 7.56 17.28 -7.44
N VAL A 66 6.90 16.84 -8.51
CA VAL A 66 6.71 15.43 -8.84
C VAL A 66 7.52 15.11 -10.09
N GLN A 67 8.43 14.15 -9.98
CA GLN A 67 9.25 13.69 -11.10
C GLN A 67 8.60 12.47 -11.76
N HIS A 68 8.71 12.36 -13.08
CA HIS A 68 8.12 11.26 -13.84
C HIS A 68 9.19 10.53 -14.66
N PHE A 69 9.28 9.23 -14.43
CA PHE A 69 10.24 8.36 -15.11
C PHE A 69 9.51 7.38 -15.99
N LYS A 70 9.79 7.38 -17.29
CA LYS A 70 9.24 6.39 -18.22
C LYS A 70 9.88 5.04 -17.95
N VAL A 71 9.06 4.01 -17.76
CA VAL A 71 9.53 2.63 -17.68
C VAL A 71 9.61 2.10 -19.10
N MET A 72 10.81 1.74 -19.52
CA MET A 72 11.09 1.15 -20.82
C MET A 72 11.06 -0.37 -20.71
N ARG A 73 10.79 -1.03 -21.84
CA ARG A 73 10.85 -2.50 -21.95
C ARG A 73 11.71 -2.90 -23.14
N ASP A 74 12.62 -3.85 -22.95
CA ASP A 74 13.44 -4.36 -24.05
C ASP A 74 12.73 -5.50 -24.81
N SER A 75 13.33 -5.96 -25.92
CA SER A 75 12.75 -7.03 -26.75
C SER A 75 12.63 -8.38 -26.03
N LYS A 76 13.36 -8.59 -24.94
CA LYS A 76 13.26 -9.77 -24.07
C LYS A 76 12.20 -9.59 -22.98
N GLY A 77 11.58 -8.42 -22.90
CA GLY A 77 10.53 -8.10 -21.96
C GLY A 77 11.01 -7.56 -20.62
N ASN A 78 12.30 -7.24 -20.47
CA ASN A 78 12.85 -6.69 -19.22
C ASN A 78 12.53 -5.20 -19.09
N TYR A 79 12.21 -4.77 -17.87
CA TYR A 79 11.92 -3.38 -17.51
C TYR A 79 13.18 -2.63 -17.10
N TYR A 80 13.29 -1.36 -17.48
CA TYR A 80 14.40 -0.49 -17.09
C TYR A 80 14.01 1.00 -17.19
N LEU A 81 14.70 1.84 -16.41
CA LEU A 81 14.67 3.31 -16.57
C LEU A 81 15.99 3.81 -17.17
N TRP A 82 17.10 3.22 -16.70
CA TRP A 82 18.46 3.58 -17.06
C TRP A 82 19.19 2.34 -17.60
N THR A 83 20.38 2.02 -17.07
CA THR A 83 21.19 0.88 -17.52
C THR A 83 20.70 -0.45 -16.97
N GLU A 84 20.24 -0.48 -15.70
CA GLU A 84 19.87 -1.71 -15.00
C GLU A 84 18.53 -2.27 -15.50
N LYS A 85 18.50 -3.59 -15.72
CA LYS A 85 17.35 -4.31 -16.30
C LYS A 85 16.75 -5.32 -15.32
N PHE A 86 15.43 -5.37 -15.29
CA PHE A 86 14.68 -6.18 -14.33
C PHE A 86 13.62 -7.04 -15.01
N HIS A 87 13.51 -8.29 -14.57
CA HIS A 87 12.54 -9.25 -15.11
C HIS A 87 11.09 -8.96 -14.70
N SER A 88 10.86 -8.03 -13.76
CA SER A 88 9.52 -7.58 -13.36
C SER A 88 9.54 -6.14 -12.86
N LEU A 89 8.40 -5.47 -12.96
CA LEU A 89 8.20 -4.11 -12.46
C LEU A 89 8.41 -4.02 -10.94
N ASN A 90 8.02 -5.04 -10.19
CA ASN A 90 8.24 -5.10 -8.74
C ASN A 90 9.74 -5.10 -8.41
N LYS A 91 10.57 -5.90 -9.12
CA LYS A 91 12.02 -5.92 -8.89
C LYS A 91 12.68 -4.58 -9.22
N LEU A 92 12.18 -3.90 -10.27
CA LEU A 92 12.61 -2.55 -10.62
C LEU A 92 12.29 -1.57 -9.50
N VAL A 93 11.06 -1.60 -8.98
CA VAL A 93 10.62 -0.74 -7.88
C VAL A 93 11.44 -1.02 -6.61
N ASP A 94 11.61 -2.29 -6.24
CA ASP A 94 12.39 -2.68 -5.06
C ASP A 94 13.85 -2.22 -5.14
N TYR A 95 14.46 -2.29 -6.32
CA TYR A 95 15.81 -1.75 -6.53
C TYR A 95 15.88 -0.24 -6.24
N TYR A 96 14.90 0.54 -6.71
CA TYR A 96 14.88 1.98 -6.49
C TYR A 96 14.40 2.41 -5.08
N LYS A 97 14.05 1.46 -4.21
CA LYS A 97 13.88 1.73 -2.77
C LYS A 97 15.21 1.96 -2.06
N THR A 98 16.30 1.38 -2.58
CA THR A 98 17.64 1.46 -1.98
C THR A 98 18.65 2.16 -2.89
N THR A 99 18.35 2.28 -4.17
CA THR A 99 19.16 3.01 -5.15
C THR A 99 18.40 4.22 -5.66
N SER A 100 19.09 5.34 -5.90
CA SER A 100 18.37 6.53 -6.36
C SER A 100 17.77 6.35 -7.77
N ILE A 101 16.51 6.75 -7.93
CA ILE A 101 15.81 6.68 -9.22
C ILE A 101 16.19 7.84 -10.15
N SER A 102 16.64 8.98 -9.63
CA SER A 102 17.10 10.12 -10.42
C SER A 102 18.62 10.14 -10.56
N ARG A 103 19.11 10.63 -11.70
CA ARG A 103 20.54 10.84 -11.96
C ARG A 103 21.04 12.22 -11.54
N GLN A 104 20.13 13.13 -11.19
CA GLN A 104 20.45 14.53 -10.89
C GLN A 104 20.42 14.84 -9.38
N LYS A 105 19.42 14.33 -8.66
CA LYS A 105 19.24 14.53 -7.22
C LYS A 105 18.95 13.19 -6.55
N GLN A 106 19.37 13.03 -5.29
CA GLN A 106 19.14 11.78 -4.57
C GLN A 106 17.68 11.67 -4.12
N ILE A 107 16.98 10.67 -4.64
CA ILE A 107 15.61 10.31 -4.28
C ILE A 107 15.41 8.80 -4.42
N PHE A 108 14.72 8.21 -3.44
CA PHE A 108 14.41 6.79 -3.35
C PHE A 108 12.90 6.58 -3.34
N LEU A 109 12.43 5.48 -3.90
CA LEU A 109 11.04 5.08 -3.80
C LEU A 109 10.74 4.64 -2.36
N ARG A 110 9.62 5.12 -1.82
CA ARG A 110 9.14 4.73 -0.49
C ARG A 110 7.74 4.18 -0.62
N ASP A 111 7.53 2.97 -0.10
CA ASP A 111 6.19 2.42 0.01
C ASP A 111 5.42 3.26 1.03
N ASN A 112 4.35 3.93 0.59
CA ASN A 112 3.39 4.57 1.50
C ASN A 112 2.60 3.56 2.34
N SER A 113 2.93 2.26 2.30
CA SER A 113 2.33 1.23 3.14
C SER A 113 2.55 1.48 4.64
N ARG A 114 3.53 2.32 5.02
CA ARG A 114 3.73 2.74 6.42
C ARG A 114 2.88 3.96 6.84
N GLU A 115 2.43 4.80 5.90
CA GLU A 115 1.81 6.10 6.22
C GLU A 115 0.30 6.18 5.97
N GLU A 116 -0.36 5.09 5.56
CA GLU A 116 -1.83 5.03 5.42
C GLU A 116 -2.49 3.83 6.12
N LYS A 117 -1.90 3.32 7.21
CA LYS A 117 -2.77 2.67 8.21
C LYS A 117 -3.51 3.80 8.91
N ARG A 118 -4.74 4.11 8.48
CA ARG A 118 -5.68 4.81 9.36
C ARG A 118 -5.65 4.05 10.67
N THR A 119 -5.24 4.71 11.76
CA THR A 119 -5.30 4.12 13.09
C THR A 119 -6.75 3.70 13.32
N LEU A 120 -6.99 2.39 13.31
CA LEU A 120 -8.31 1.85 13.57
C LEU A 120 -8.46 1.81 15.09
N TRP A 121 -9.42 2.57 15.59
CA TRP A 121 -9.80 2.54 16.99
C TRP A 121 -11.04 1.69 17.15
N VAL A 122 -11.07 0.88 18.19
CA VAL A 122 -12.20 0.01 18.50
C VAL A 122 -12.61 0.18 19.94
N ARG A 123 -13.89 0.03 20.23
CA ARG A 123 -14.45 0.01 21.58
C ARG A 123 -14.76 -1.42 21.98
N ALA A 124 -14.30 -1.84 23.15
CA ALA A 124 -14.68 -3.11 23.74
C ALA A 124 -16.19 -3.17 24.04
N LEU A 125 -16.85 -4.22 23.59
CA LEU A 125 -18.26 -4.52 23.87
C LEU A 125 -18.41 -5.32 25.17
N TYR A 126 -17.43 -6.18 25.46
CA TYR A 126 -17.42 -7.08 26.62
C TYR A 126 -16.08 -7.01 27.34
N ASP A 127 -16.03 -7.53 28.55
CA ASP A 127 -14.77 -7.75 29.28
C ASP A 127 -14.02 -8.94 28.65
N PHE A 128 -12.70 -8.88 28.68
CA PHE A 128 -11.82 -9.98 28.29
C PHE A 128 -10.63 -10.05 29.26
N ASP A 129 -10.53 -11.15 29.98
CA ASP A 129 -9.40 -11.43 30.87
C ASP A 129 -8.35 -12.20 30.08
N ALA A 130 -7.15 -11.61 29.92
CA ALA A 130 -6.03 -12.28 29.27
C ALA A 130 -5.57 -13.49 30.09
N VAL A 131 -5.46 -14.64 29.44
CA VAL A 131 -5.01 -15.91 30.02
C VAL A 131 -3.58 -16.20 29.57
N GLU A 132 -3.29 -15.97 28.29
CA GLU A 132 -1.96 -16.17 27.73
C GLU A 132 -1.13 -14.89 27.76
N HIS A 133 0.20 -15.05 27.83
CA HIS A 133 1.14 -13.93 27.97
C HIS A 133 1.18 -12.98 26.77
N ASP A 134 0.68 -13.39 25.61
CA ASP A 134 0.59 -12.59 24.40
C ASP A 134 -0.82 -11.98 24.20
N GLU A 135 -1.77 -12.25 25.10
CA GLU A 135 -3.11 -11.68 25.07
C GLU A 135 -3.18 -10.31 25.77
N LEU A 136 -4.10 -9.47 25.30
CA LEU A 136 -4.36 -8.13 25.82
C LEU A 136 -5.73 -8.13 26.52
N GLY A 137 -5.72 -8.03 27.85
CA GLY A 137 -6.94 -7.91 28.65
C GLY A 137 -7.54 -6.51 28.60
N PHE A 138 -8.87 -6.40 28.66
CA PHE A 138 -9.59 -5.12 28.65
C PHE A 138 -10.97 -5.22 29.31
N ARG A 139 -11.59 -4.07 29.59
CA ARG A 139 -12.95 -3.96 30.12
C ARG A 139 -13.90 -3.39 29.08
N SER A 140 -15.18 -3.74 29.17
CA SER A 140 -16.24 -3.18 28.33
C SER A 140 -16.19 -1.64 28.37
N GLY A 141 -16.22 -1.03 27.19
CA GLY A 141 -16.09 0.42 27.02
C GLY A 141 -14.67 0.94 26.79
N ASP A 142 -13.61 0.15 27.06
CA ASP A 142 -12.23 0.56 26.75
C ASP A 142 -12.06 0.83 25.24
N ILE A 143 -11.23 1.81 24.91
CA ILE A 143 -10.85 2.15 23.53
C ILE A 143 -9.44 1.62 23.25
N LEU A 144 -9.33 0.74 22.25
CA LEU A 144 -8.09 0.08 21.86
C LEU A 144 -7.64 0.59 20.49
N GLU A 145 -6.33 0.75 20.33
CA GLU A 145 -5.70 0.94 19.02
C GLU A 145 -5.49 -0.43 18.37
N VAL A 146 -5.96 -0.61 17.14
CA VAL A 146 -5.71 -1.83 16.35
C VAL A 146 -4.42 -1.64 15.53
N LEU A 147 -3.45 -2.50 15.79
CA LEU A 147 -2.15 -2.51 15.11
C LEU A 147 -2.12 -3.50 13.94
N ASP A 148 -2.82 -4.63 14.07
CA ASP A 148 -2.97 -5.64 13.03
C ASP A 148 -4.33 -6.34 13.13
N SER A 149 -5.08 -6.35 12.03
CA SER A 149 -6.37 -7.02 11.88
C SER A 149 -6.40 -8.00 10.69
N SER A 150 -5.21 -8.45 10.24
CA SER A 150 -5.07 -9.39 9.12
C SER A 150 -5.68 -10.77 9.41
N ASN A 151 -5.73 -11.18 10.68
CA ASN A 151 -6.41 -12.38 11.12
C ASN A 151 -7.88 -12.06 11.48
N PRO A 152 -8.87 -12.84 10.99
CA PRO A 152 -10.29 -12.54 11.21
C PRO A 152 -10.78 -12.78 12.64
N SER A 153 -10.09 -13.61 13.44
CA SER A 153 -10.52 -14.01 14.78
C SER A 153 -9.76 -13.26 15.89
N TRP A 154 -8.48 -13.01 15.69
CA TRP A 154 -7.59 -12.43 16.71
C TRP A 154 -6.82 -11.24 16.15
N TRP A 155 -7.02 -10.08 16.74
CA TRP A 155 -6.34 -8.85 16.34
C TRP A 155 -5.24 -8.50 17.33
N LYS A 156 -4.19 -7.85 16.83
CA LYS A 156 -3.15 -7.27 17.67
C LYS A 156 -3.48 -5.81 17.94
N GLY A 157 -3.47 -5.42 19.21
CA GLY A 157 -3.77 -4.04 19.60
C GLY A 157 -2.86 -3.49 20.67
N ARG A 158 -3.18 -2.26 21.07
CA ARG A 158 -2.57 -1.55 22.18
C ARG A 158 -3.65 -0.96 23.09
N LEU A 159 -3.46 -1.15 24.40
CA LEU A 159 -4.26 -0.51 25.44
C LEU A 159 -3.33 -0.12 26.59
N ARG A 160 -3.37 1.14 27.03
CA ARG A 160 -2.61 1.66 28.18
C ARG A 160 -1.09 1.36 28.12
N GLY A 161 -0.53 1.33 26.91
CA GLY A 161 0.89 1.04 26.66
C GLY A 161 1.22 -0.44 26.49
N GLU A 162 0.33 -1.34 26.87
CA GLU A 162 0.48 -2.78 26.69
C GLU A 162 0.08 -3.21 25.29
N LEU A 163 0.71 -4.28 24.80
CA LEU A 163 0.51 -4.86 23.48
C LEU A 163 0.11 -6.31 23.62
N GLY A 164 -0.88 -6.75 22.85
CA GLY A 164 -1.26 -8.15 22.82
C GLY A 164 -2.39 -8.44 21.85
N LEU A 165 -2.79 -9.70 21.82
CA LEU A 165 -3.87 -10.25 21.01
C LEU A 165 -5.21 -10.14 21.74
N PHE A 166 -6.26 -9.84 21.00
CA PHE A 166 -7.63 -9.85 21.52
C PHE A 166 -8.62 -10.37 20.48
N PRO A 167 -9.76 -10.93 20.92
CA PRO A 167 -10.78 -11.45 20.01
C PRO A 167 -11.49 -10.34 19.24
N ALA A 168 -11.49 -10.44 17.91
CA ALA A 168 -12.05 -9.43 17.00
C ALA A 168 -13.57 -9.22 17.21
N ASN A 169 -14.29 -10.25 17.64
CA ASN A 169 -15.72 -10.20 17.91
C ASN A 169 -16.11 -9.56 19.26
N TYR A 170 -15.13 -9.15 20.08
CA TYR A 170 -15.37 -8.47 21.36
C TYR A 170 -15.37 -6.95 21.22
N VAL A 171 -15.14 -6.43 20.03
CA VAL A 171 -14.98 -5.00 19.80
C VAL A 171 -15.83 -4.50 18.64
N THR A 172 -16.06 -3.20 18.60
CA THR A 172 -16.71 -2.51 17.47
C THR A 172 -15.88 -1.31 17.02
N PRO A 173 -15.76 -1.03 15.70
CA PRO A 173 -15.07 0.17 15.23
C PRO A 173 -15.64 1.45 15.83
N VAL A 174 -14.76 2.38 16.19
CA VAL A 174 -15.14 3.75 16.54
C VAL A 174 -14.96 4.61 15.28
N PRO A 175 -16.04 5.17 14.71
CA PRO A 175 -15.90 6.16 13.66
C PRO A 175 -15.19 7.38 14.25
N LEU A 176 -14.07 7.78 13.65
CA LEU A 176 -13.47 9.10 13.87
C LEU A 176 -14.25 10.16 13.09
#